data_AF-A0A0G4KNJ0-F1
#
_entry.id   AF-A0A0G4KNJ0-F1
#
_cell.length_a   1.000
_cell.length_b   1.000
_cell.length_c   1.000
_cell.angle_alpha   90.00
_cell.angle_beta   90.00
_cell.angle_gamma   90.00
#
_symmetry.space_group_name_H-M   'P 1'
#
loop_
_entity.id
_entity.type
_entity.pdbx_description
1 polymer ?
#
loop_
_entity_poly.entity_id
_entity_poly.type
_entity_poly.pdbx_seq_one_letter_code
_entity_poly.pdbx_strand_id
1 'polypeptide(L)'
;MPVFEPDDYATAGTESLFEDESGASWEPVYRHDCSFNTDFFNEVMMNMIKNPNVNTKWLFRADILHDTCDDAVPGAEHQPQIVHLSGYHTERALVRRLVPRNPRRDNPLDQTCLFLQQVEGPKTRTVVLYIPHESSADDMPFYHPKVRGIAQLHEWDADEAR
;
A
#
# COMPACT_ATOMS: atom_id res chain seq x y z
N MET A 1 14.23 -21.74 -11.02
CA MET A 1 13.58 -21.14 -9.84
C MET A 1 12.18 -21.72 -9.76
N PRO A 2 11.70 -22.16 -8.58
CA PRO A 2 10.29 -22.53 -8.45
C PRO A 2 9.43 -21.33 -8.85
N VAL A 3 8.30 -21.62 -9.50
CA VAL A 3 7.31 -20.59 -9.86
C VAL A 3 6.64 -20.12 -8.57
N PHE A 4 6.51 -18.81 -8.38
CA PHE A 4 5.77 -18.24 -7.25
C PHE A 4 4.26 -18.49 -7.47
N GLU A 5 3.62 -19.16 -6.52
CA GLU A 5 2.18 -19.42 -6.50
C GLU A 5 1.65 -18.95 -5.14
N PRO A 6 0.91 -17.83 -5.07
CA PRO A 6 0.32 -17.39 -3.81
C PRO A 6 -0.87 -18.28 -3.44
N ASP A 7 -1.09 -18.46 -2.14
CA ASP A 7 -2.27 -19.14 -1.64
C ASP A 7 -3.48 -18.20 -1.69
N ASP A 8 -4.57 -18.67 -2.29
CA ASP A 8 -5.86 -17.96 -2.24
C ASP A 8 -6.33 -17.87 -0.78
N TYR A 9 -6.69 -16.67 -0.35
CA TYR A 9 -7.35 -16.48 0.93
C TYR A 9 -8.82 -16.92 0.76
N ALA A 10 -9.16 -18.13 1.20
CA ALA A 10 -10.47 -18.74 0.95
C ALA A 10 -11.63 -17.78 1.30
N THR A 11 -12.52 -17.55 0.32
CA THR A 11 -13.52 -16.46 0.25
C THR A 11 -14.75 -16.63 1.16
N ALA A 12 -14.69 -17.41 2.24
CA ALA A 12 -15.87 -17.70 3.05
C ALA A 12 -15.69 -17.30 4.52
N GLY A 13 -16.05 -16.05 4.83
CA GLY A 13 -16.30 -15.60 6.20
C GLY A 13 -15.08 -15.08 6.97
N THR A 14 -14.00 -14.73 6.28
CA THR A 14 -12.78 -14.27 6.93
C THR A 14 -12.93 -12.82 7.39
N GLU A 15 -12.79 -12.62 8.70
CA GLU A 15 -12.72 -11.31 9.33
C GLU A 15 -11.53 -10.51 8.76
N SER A 16 -11.67 -9.19 8.72
CA SER A 16 -10.59 -8.33 8.26
C SER A 16 -9.34 -8.56 9.11
N LEU A 17 -8.15 -8.56 8.50
CA LEU A 17 -6.89 -8.82 9.22
C LEU A 17 -6.48 -7.68 10.15
N PHE A 18 -7.12 -6.52 9.99
CA PHE A 18 -6.98 -5.33 10.81
C PHE A 18 -8.29 -4.53 10.76
N GLU A 19 -8.51 -3.69 11.77
CA GLU A 19 -9.72 -2.88 11.87
C GLU A 19 -9.45 -1.44 11.43
N ASP A 20 -10.20 -0.96 10.46
CA ASP A 20 -10.19 0.45 10.05
C ASP A 20 -11.12 1.27 10.95
N GLU A 21 -10.61 2.33 11.58
CA GLU A 21 -11.38 3.16 12.52
C GLU A 21 -12.55 3.90 11.84
N SER A 22 -12.51 4.07 10.52
CA SER A 22 -13.64 4.63 9.76
C SER A 22 -14.81 3.64 9.59
N GLY A 23 -14.60 2.36 9.94
CA GLY A 23 -15.54 1.27 9.69
C GLY A 23 -15.48 0.70 8.28
N ALA A 24 -14.48 1.07 7.48
CA ALA A 24 -14.27 0.48 6.16
C ALA A 24 -13.83 -0.98 6.25
N SER A 25 -14.40 -1.83 5.40
CA SER A 25 -14.03 -3.25 5.30
C SER A 25 -12.82 -3.44 4.37
N TRP A 26 -11.83 -4.21 4.82
CA TRP A 26 -10.71 -4.68 4.01
C TRP A 26 -10.81 -6.19 3.79
N GLU A 27 -10.77 -6.61 2.52
CA GLU A 27 -10.90 -8.01 2.10
C GLU A 27 -9.53 -8.57 1.71
N PRO A 28 -9.00 -9.58 2.44
CA PRO A 28 -7.77 -10.25 2.07
C PRO A 28 -8.00 -11.14 0.83
N VAL A 29 -7.11 -11.03 -0.16
CA VAL A 29 -7.23 -11.78 -1.44
C VAL A 29 -6.19 -12.89 -1.54
N TYR A 30 -4.94 -12.59 -1.19
CA TYR A 30 -3.82 -13.52 -1.31
C TYR A 30 -2.95 -13.51 -0.06
N ARG A 31 -2.32 -14.64 0.24
CA ARG A 31 -1.29 -14.76 1.27
C ARG A 31 -0.13 -15.62 0.74
N HIS A 32 1.06 -15.35 1.25
CA HIS A 32 2.21 -16.22 1.06
C HIS A 32 3.18 -16.03 2.23
N ASP A 33 3.76 -17.11 2.75
CA ASP A 33 4.75 -17.03 3.83
C ASP A 33 6.08 -16.45 3.31
N CYS A 34 6.80 -15.71 4.15
CA CYS A 34 8.04 -15.08 3.73
C CYS A 34 9.14 -15.23 4.79
N SER A 35 10.40 -15.13 4.35
CA SER A 35 11.58 -15.32 5.21
C SER A 35 12.36 -14.02 5.45
N PHE A 36 11.76 -12.87 5.15
CA PHE A 36 12.41 -11.56 5.27
C PHE A 36 11.72 -10.73 6.33
N ASN A 37 12.51 -9.92 7.04
CA ASN A 37 12.03 -9.05 8.09
C ASN A 37 11.36 -7.79 7.54
N THR A 38 10.85 -6.96 8.46
CA THR A 38 10.16 -5.71 8.16
C THR A 38 11.02 -4.69 7.39
N ASP A 39 12.34 -4.66 7.61
CA ASP A 39 13.22 -3.71 6.92
C ASP A 39 13.27 -3.97 5.42
N PHE A 40 13.46 -5.24 5.02
CA PHE A 40 13.45 -5.64 3.62
C PHE A 40 12.08 -5.41 2.98
N PHE A 41 11.00 -5.72 3.71
CA PHE A 41 9.64 -5.42 3.24
C PHE A 41 9.48 -3.93 2.93
N ASN A 42 9.83 -3.06 3.88
CA ASN A 42 9.73 -1.61 3.72
C ASN A 42 10.58 -1.08 2.56
N GLU A 43 11.81 -1.58 2.39
CA GLU A 43 12.68 -1.19 1.28
C GLU A 43 12.06 -1.56 -0.08
N VAL A 44 11.57 -2.79 -0.22
CA VAL A 44 10.92 -3.27 -1.45
C VAL A 44 9.65 -2.48 -1.73
N MET A 45 8.80 -2.25 -0.71
CA MET A 45 7.58 -1.47 -0.85
C MET A 45 7.88 -0.03 -1.25
N MET A 46 8.90 0.60 -0.66
CA MET A 46 9.34 1.94 -1.04
C MET A 46 9.86 1.98 -2.49
N ASN A 47 10.59 0.95 -2.92
CA ASN A 47 11.02 0.84 -4.31
C ASN A 47 9.83 0.71 -5.28
N MET A 48 8.81 -0.09 -4.94
CA MET A 48 7.57 -0.19 -5.73
C MET A 48 6.76 1.12 -5.73
N ILE A 49 6.83 1.89 -4.64
CA ILE A 49 6.20 3.21 -4.55
C ILE A 49 6.82 4.18 -5.57
N LYS A 50 8.16 4.24 -5.62
CA LYS A 50 8.92 5.11 -6.54
C LYS A 50 8.89 4.62 -7.99
N ASN A 51 8.90 3.30 -8.19
CA ASN A 51 9.08 2.67 -9.50
C ASN A 51 7.91 1.73 -9.84
N PRO A 52 6.68 2.25 -10.01
CA PRO A 52 5.51 1.41 -10.25
C PRO A 52 5.56 0.66 -11.60
N ASN A 53 6.42 1.10 -12.53
CA ASN A 53 6.67 0.43 -13.81
C ASN A 53 7.31 -0.96 -13.66
N VAL A 54 7.84 -1.30 -12.48
CA VAL A 54 8.36 -2.64 -12.18
C VAL A 54 7.20 -3.65 -12.09
N ASN A 55 6.04 -3.22 -11.60
CA ASN A 55 4.89 -4.09 -11.37
C ASN A 55 3.88 -4.10 -12.53
N THR A 56 3.89 -3.06 -13.38
CA THR A 56 2.95 -2.95 -14.49
C THR A 56 3.53 -2.22 -15.69
N LYS A 57 3.20 -2.71 -16.88
CA LYS A 57 3.59 -2.06 -18.15
C LYS A 57 2.75 -0.82 -18.46
N TRP A 58 1.66 -0.58 -17.75
CA TRP A 58 0.77 0.56 -18.01
C TRP A 58 1.30 1.88 -17.45
N LEU A 59 2.14 1.81 -16.41
CA LEU A 59 2.71 2.98 -15.76
C LEU A 59 4.11 3.28 -16.29
N PHE A 60 4.40 4.57 -16.47
CA PHE A 60 5.70 5.05 -16.88
C PHE A 60 6.60 5.28 -15.67
N ARG A 61 6.09 6.01 -14.67
CA ARG A 61 6.78 6.36 -13.43
C ARG A 61 5.78 6.80 -12.36
N ALA A 62 6.28 7.06 -11.15
CA ALA A 62 5.57 7.84 -10.13
C ALA A 62 6.38 9.11 -9.79
N ASP A 63 5.69 10.22 -9.64
CA ASP A 63 6.28 11.47 -9.13
C ASP A 63 5.89 11.61 -7.64
N ILE A 64 6.86 11.76 -6.72
CA ILE A 64 6.57 11.97 -5.30
C ILE A 64 6.22 13.45 -5.09
N LEU A 65 4.99 13.71 -4.65
CA LEU A 65 4.43 15.05 -4.45
C LEU A 65 4.61 15.52 -3.01
N HIS A 66 4.54 14.59 -2.07
CA HIS A 66 4.79 14.83 -0.65
C HIS A 66 5.33 13.57 0.02
N ASP A 67 6.15 13.77 1.04
CA ASP A 67 6.71 12.74 1.89
C ASP A 67 6.89 13.32 3.30
N THR A 68 6.31 12.68 4.31
CA THR A 68 6.43 13.16 5.70
C THR A 68 7.83 13.01 6.28
N CYS A 69 8.72 12.22 5.65
CA CYS A 69 10.13 12.19 6.02
C CYS A 69 10.90 13.43 5.53
N ASP A 70 10.38 14.15 4.55
CA ASP A 70 10.96 15.40 4.10
C ASP A 70 10.38 16.54 4.95
N ASP A 71 11.22 17.48 5.43
CA ASP A 71 10.77 18.67 6.18
C ASP A 71 9.90 19.64 5.35
N ALA A 72 9.55 19.25 4.11
CA ALA A 72 8.76 20.03 3.19
C ALA A 72 7.28 19.97 3.58
N VAL A 73 6.71 21.14 3.87
CA VAL A 73 5.26 21.28 4.09
C VAL A 73 4.53 20.93 2.80
N PRO A 74 3.56 20.00 2.81
CA PRO A 74 2.78 19.69 1.63
C PRO A 74 2.01 20.92 1.17
N GLY A 75 1.97 21.14 -0.15
CA GLY A 75 0.97 22.05 -0.73
C GLY A 75 -0.44 21.59 -0.34
N ALA A 76 -1.39 22.53 -0.21
CA ALA A 76 -2.76 22.22 0.22
C ALA A 76 -3.45 21.15 -0.66
N GLU A 77 -3.04 21.06 -1.93
CA GLU A 77 -3.52 20.10 -2.93
C GLU A 77 -2.91 18.69 -2.82
N HIS A 78 -1.80 18.51 -2.09
CA HIS A 78 -1.07 17.24 -1.99
C HIS A 78 -1.04 16.71 -0.56
N GLN A 79 -2.09 16.98 0.22
CA GLN A 79 -2.20 16.45 1.57
C GLN A 79 -2.48 14.94 1.54
N PRO A 80 -1.81 14.15 2.39
CA PRO A 80 -2.06 12.73 2.48
C PRO A 80 -3.45 12.44 3.06
N GLN A 81 -4.16 11.49 2.47
CA GLN A 81 -5.40 10.94 3.03
C GLN A 81 -5.04 9.91 4.10
N ILE A 82 -5.01 10.34 5.36
CA ILE A 82 -4.63 9.48 6.49
C ILE A 82 -5.76 8.51 6.81
N VAL A 83 -5.40 7.23 6.92
CA VAL A 83 -6.26 6.14 7.38
C VAL A 83 -5.71 5.66 8.72
N HIS A 84 -6.59 5.49 9.70
CA HIS A 84 -6.25 5.01 11.03
C HIS A 84 -6.71 3.56 11.17
N LEU A 85 -5.78 2.68 11.53
CA LEU A 85 -6.07 1.28 11.84
C LEU A 85 -5.88 1.06 13.34
N SER A 86 -6.82 0.34 13.96
CA SER A 86 -6.80 0.07 15.40
C SER A 86 -5.52 -0.64 15.83
N GLY A 87 -4.77 -0.05 16.76
CA GLY A 87 -3.49 -0.58 17.26
C GLY A 87 -2.27 -0.27 16.39
N TYR A 88 -2.44 0.37 15.23
CA TYR A 88 -1.33 0.78 14.36
C TYR A 88 -0.99 2.26 14.55
N HIS A 89 0.28 2.60 14.38
CA HIS A 89 0.74 3.98 14.24
C HIS A 89 1.28 4.22 12.82
N THR A 90 1.15 5.46 12.35
CA THR A 90 1.66 5.87 11.04
C THR A 90 3.14 6.22 11.14
N GLU A 91 3.98 5.41 10.52
CA GLU A 91 5.43 5.63 10.44
C GLU A 91 5.79 6.64 9.35
N ARG A 92 5.10 6.57 8.20
CA ARG A 92 5.36 7.46 7.06
C ARG A 92 4.11 7.61 6.20
N ALA A 93 3.87 8.82 5.71
CA ALA A 93 2.86 9.07 4.70
C ALA A 93 3.49 9.76 3.50
N LEU A 94 3.14 9.28 2.30
CA LEU A 94 3.55 9.88 1.05
C LEU A 94 2.34 10.16 0.18
N VAL A 95 2.47 11.14 -0.71
CA VAL A 95 1.56 11.33 -1.84
C VAL A 95 2.37 11.20 -3.12
N ARG A 96 1.95 10.30 -4.00
CA ARG A 96 2.55 10.11 -5.32
C ARG A 96 1.54 10.36 -6.42
N ARG A 97 2.02 10.83 -7.57
CA ARG A 97 1.28 10.83 -8.83
C ARG A 97 1.73 9.67 -9.71
N LEU A 98 0.85 8.73 -9.96
CA LEU A 98 1.05 7.67 -10.96
C LEU A 98 0.88 8.27 -12.35
N VAL A 99 1.92 8.13 -13.19
CA VAL A 99 1.90 8.65 -14.56
C VAL A 99 1.75 7.50 -15.55
N PRO A 100 0.66 7.45 -16.34
CA PRO A 100 0.48 6.42 -17.35
C PRO A 100 1.48 6.57 -18.49
N ARG A 101 1.82 5.45 -19.13
CA ARG A 101 2.65 5.47 -20.35
C ARG A 101 1.97 6.14 -21.54
N ASN A 102 0.64 6.11 -21.58
CA ASN A 102 -0.15 6.75 -22.63
C ASN A 102 -1.14 7.77 -22.04
N PRO A 103 -0.71 9.03 -21.83
CA PRO A 103 -1.56 10.08 -21.25
C PRO A 103 -2.78 10.46 -22.10
N ARG A 104 -2.85 10.01 -23.36
CA ARG A 104 -4.04 10.22 -24.20
C ARG A 104 -5.17 9.25 -23.86
N ARG A 105 -4.85 8.13 -23.21
CA ARG A 105 -5.82 7.07 -22.90
C ARG A 105 -6.25 7.11 -21.43
N ASP A 106 -5.30 7.35 -20.55
CA ASP A 106 -5.50 7.30 -19.11
C ASP A 106 -4.99 8.60 -18.49
N ASN A 107 -5.71 9.11 -17.48
CA ASN A 107 -5.29 10.26 -16.69
C ASN A 107 -4.25 9.83 -15.65
N PRO A 108 -3.36 10.74 -15.18
CA PRO A 108 -2.58 10.53 -13.97
C PRO A 108 -3.48 10.33 -12.75
N LEU A 109 -2.99 9.59 -11.76
CA LEU A 109 -3.71 9.31 -10.53
C LEU A 109 -2.85 9.67 -9.32
N ASP A 110 -3.37 10.56 -8.47
CA ASP A 110 -2.75 10.83 -7.17
C ASP A 110 -3.18 9.75 -6.17
N GLN A 111 -2.22 9.34 -5.34
CA GLN A 111 -2.40 8.24 -4.42
C GLN A 111 -1.58 8.48 -3.16
N THR A 112 -2.22 8.34 -2.01
CA THR A 112 -1.53 8.29 -0.72
C THR A 112 -0.95 6.90 -0.50
N CYS A 113 0.31 6.85 -0.06
CA CYS A 113 0.97 5.64 0.41
C CYS A 113 1.24 5.78 1.90
N LEU A 114 0.66 4.91 2.74
CA LEU A 114 0.87 4.93 4.19
C LEU A 114 1.67 3.71 4.61
N PHE A 115 2.71 3.91 5.42
CA PHE A 115 3.38 2.86 6.17
C PHE A 115 2.85 2.90 7.59
N LEU A 116 2.15 1.84 7.99
CA LEU A 116 1.55 1.67 9.30
C LEU A 116 2.22 0.50 10.01
N GLN A 117 2.48 0.64 11.31
CA GLN A 117 3.15 -0.40 12.08
C GLN A 117 2.44 -0.66 13.41
N GLN A 118 2.44 -1.92 13.83
CA GLN A 118 2.03 -2.39 15.15
C GLN A 118 3.13 -3.30 15.68
N VAL A 119 3.54 -3.10 16.93
CA VAL A 119 4.58 -3.89 17.58
C VAL A 119 4.04 -4.46 18.89
N GLU A 120 4.08 -5.79 19.02
CA GLU A 120 3.63 -6.54 20.18
C GLU A 120 4.71 -7.54 20.61
N GLY A 121 5.62 -7.08 21.48
CA GLY A 121 6.77 -7.89 21.91
C GLY A 121 7.69 -8.23 20.74
N PRO A 122 7.97 -9.52 20.45
CA PRO A 122 8.81 -9.94 19.32
C PRO A 122 8.08 -9.88 17.97
N LYS A 123 6.75 -9.69 17.98
CA LYS A 123 5.91 -9.66 16.78
C LYS A 123 5.76 -8.24 16.25
N THR A 124 6.02 -8.07 14.97
CA THR A 124 5.80 -6.82 14.23
C THR A 124 4.85 -7.06 13.08
N ARG A 125 3.84 -6.20 12.96
CA ARG A 125 2.94 -6.14 11.80
C ARG A 125 3.14 -4.82 11.09
N THR A 126 3.32 -4.88 9.78
CA THR A 126 3.49 -3.70 8.94
C THR A 126 2.49 -3.74 7.80
N VAL A 127 1.72 -2.66 7.66
CA VAL A 127 0.75 -2.51 6.57
C VAL A 127 1.17 -1.34 5.70
N VAL A 128 1.29 -1.58 4.40
CA VAL A 128 1.43 -0.52 3.41
C VAL A 128 0.11 -0.34 2.70
N LEU A 129 -0.52 0.82 2.87
CA LEU A 129 -1.77 1.17 2.22
C LEU A 129 -1.53 2.05 0.99
N TYR A 130 -2.29 1.82 -0.07
CA TYR A 130 -2.36 2.63 -1.27
C TYR A 130 -3.78 3.16 -1.45
N ILE A 131 -4.00 4.45 -1.17
CA ILE A 131 -5.31 5.09 -1.18
C ILE A 131 -5.39 6.05 -2.38
N PRO A 132 -6.10 5.70 -3.47
CA PRO A 132 -6.28 6.59 -4.61
C PRO A 132 -7.14 7.81 -4.23
N HIS A 133 -6.80 8.98 -4.77
CA HIS A 133 -7.48 10.25 -4.47
C HIS A 133 -8.74 10.50 -5.29
N GLU A 134 -9.19 9.52 -6.07
CA GLU A 134 -10.43 9.64 -6.85
C GLU A 134 -11.67 9.48 -5.97
N SER A 135 -12.67 10.33 -6.25
CA SER A 135 -13.93 10.34 -5.50
C SER A 135 -14.93 9.28 -5.96
N SER A 136 -14.74 8.70 -7.15
CA SER A 136 -15.66 7.72 -7.73
C SER A 136 -14.94 6.59 -8.48
N ALA A 137 -15.63 5.46 -8.62
CA ALA A 137 -15.12 4.32 -9.39
C ALA A 137 -15.12 4.56 -10.92
N ASP A 138 -15.80 5.60 -11.40
CA ASP A 138 -15.86 5.97 -12.81
C ASP A 138 -14.68 6.85 -13.22
N ASP A 139 -14.10 7.59 -12.26
CA ASP A 139 -12.91 8.42 -12.46
C ASP A 139 -11.60 7.61 -12.40
N MET A 140 -11.68 6.35 -11.93
CA MET A 140 -10.52 5.46 -11.83
C MET A 140 -9.92 5.15 -13.22
N PRO A 141 -8.60 5.40 -13.43
CA PRO A 141 -7.93 5.02 -14.67
C PRO A 141 -7.90 3.51 -14.89
N PHE A 142 -7.82 3.08 -16.15
CA PHE A 142 -7.89 1.66 -16.52
C PHE A 142 -6.78 0.81 -15.87
N TYR A 143 -5.63 1.41 -15.60
CA TYR A 143 -4.49 0.71 -15.02
C TYR A 143 -4.62 0.43 -13.51
N HIS A 144 -5.65 0.97 -12.85
CA HIS A 144 -5.88 0.80 -11.42
C HIS A 144 -7.15 -0.03 -11.18
N PRO A 145 -7.16 -0.98 -10.22
CA PRO A 145 -8.38 -1.68 -9.86
C PRO A 145 -9.42 -0.72 -9.26
N LYS A 146 -10.71 -1.01 -9.48
CA LYS A 146 -11.83 -0.20 -8.96
C LYS A 146 -12.09 -0.50 -7.48
N VAL A 147 -11.17 -0.08 -6.61
CA VAL A 147 -11.22 -0.27 -5.15
C VAL A 147 -10.90 1.04 -4.42
N ARG A 148 -11.39 1.20 -3.19
CA ARG A 148 -11.10 2.38 -2.34
C ARG A 148 -9.66 2.40 -1.81
N GLY A 149 -8.99 1.26 -1.83
CA GLY A 149 -7.60 1.15 -1.42
C GLY A 149 -7.07 -0.26 -1.64
N ILE A 150 -5.74 -0.37 -1.63
CA ILE A 150 -5.03 -1.66 -1.67
C ILE A 150 -4.13 -1.71 -0.44
N ALA A 151 -4.09 -2.85 0.24
CA ALA A 151 -3.24 -3.08 1.39
C ALA A 151 -2.24 -4.20 1.10
N GLN A 152 -1.01 -4.05 1.59
CA GLN A 152 0.00 -5.09 1.67
C GLN A 152 0.36 -5.26 3.15
N LEU A 153 -0.01 -6.39 3.74
CA LEU A 153 0.29 -6.72 5.13
C LEU A 153 1.50 -7.66 5.20
N HIS A 154 2.44 -7.33 6.06
CA HIS A 154 3.59 -8.15 6.44
C HIS A 154 3.54 -8.41 7.94
N GLU A 155 3.84 -9.65 8.33
CA GLU A 155 3.94 -10.06 9.72
C GLU A 155 5.29 -10.72 9.94
N TRP A 156 5.95 -10.38 11.05
CA TRP A 156 7.25 -10.91 11.41
C TRP A 156 7.32 -11.24 12.90
N ASP A 157 7.80 -12.43 13.22
CA ASP A 157 8.12 -12.84 14.59
C ASP A 157 9.63 -13.08 14.70
N ALA A 158 10.31 -12.24 15.47
CA ALA A 158 11.76 -12.33 15.65
C ALA A 158 12.21 -13.60 16.41
N ASP A 159 11.33 -14.19 17.22
CA ASP A 159 11.65 -15.40 18.00
C ASP A 159 11.53 -16.69 17.17
N GLU A 160 10.64 -16.71 16.18
CA GLU A 160 10.47 -17.82 15.24
C GLU A 160 11.49 -17.80 14.09
N ALA A 161 12.13 -16.66 13.84
CA ALA A 161 13.10 -16.45 12.75
C ALA A 161 14.50 -17.07 12.99
N ARG A 162 14.61 -18.06 13.87
CA ARG A 162 15.88 -18.60 14.39
C ARG A 162 16.41 -19.82 13.65
#